data_AF-A0A2X2YKI2-F1
#
_entry.id   AF-A0A2X2YKI2-F1
#
_cell.length_a   1.000
_cell.length_b   1.000
_cell.length_c   1.000
_cell.angle_alpha   90.00
_cell.angle_beta   90.00
_cell.angle_gamma   90.00
#
_symmetry.space_group_name_H-M   'P 1'
#
loop_
_entity.id
_entity.type
_entity.pdbx_description
1 polymer ?
#
loop_
_entity_poly.entity_id
_entity_poly.type
_entity_poly.pdbx_seq_one_letter_code
_entity_poly.pdbx_strand_id
1 'polypeptide(L)'
;MEKSAPDFFDQDFWRVSEPLLHMEKRKMAFICSKGNLDMAYPALIMSIAALTEKVDVNIFFTFWGLDIITKRTMDSLKFTMQGNTALHLPLLEKFRPGWGKRYLPPSFGNLPGATHLATWYMNKMLEKNGIPPVRDLLEQIVEMGGHLWGCKMTVDLMELRQNMMFKGVSGIITAPDFIKKSEDAQIIFI
;
A
#
# COMPACT_ATOMS: atom_id res chain seq x y z
N MET A 1 30.75 -27.71 40.48
CA MET A 1 29.28 -27.66 40.67
C MET A 1 28.77 -26.46 39.89
N GLU A 2 27.70 -26.68 39.12
CA GLU A 2 27.33 -25.94 37.90
C GLU A 2 27.45 -24.41 37.95
N LYS A 3 28.05 -23.87 36.87
CA LYS A 3 27.70 -22.54 36.35
C LYS A 3 26.35 -22.69 35.67
N SER A 4 25.29 -22.13 36.25
CA SER A 4 23.99 -22.06 35.58
C SER A 4 24.12 -21.19 34.34
N ALA A 5 23.70 -21.71 33.19
CA ALA A 5 23.62 -20.95 31.95
C ALA A 5 22.74 -19.71 32.14
N PRO A 6 23.04 -18.57 31.48
CA PRO A 6 22.16 -17.42 31.49
C PRO A 6 20.80 -17.80 30.89
N ASP A 7 19.75 -17.39 31.59
CA ASP A 7 18.36 -17.69 31.27
C ASP A 7 17.99 -17.05 29.92
N PHE A 8 17.64 -17.89 28.94
CA PHE A 8 17.24 -17.46 27.59
C PHE A 8 15.86 -16.77 27.58
N PHE A 9 15.19 -16.69 28.74
CA PHE A 9 13.85 -16.15 28.91
C PHE A 9 13.78 -14.82 29.68
N ASP A 10 14.85 -14.02 29.68
CA ASP A 10 14.71 -12.61 30.04
C ASP A 10 14.03 -11.85 28.88
N GLN A 11 12.69 -11.79 28.94
CA GLN A 11 11.80 -11.31 27.86
C GLN A 11 11.67 -9.78 27.79
N ASP A 12 12.62 -9.01 28.33
CA ASP A 12 12.75 -7.57 28.09
C ASP A 12 13.38 -7.27 26.70
N PHE A 13 13.02 -8.04 25.68
CA PHE A 13 13.49 -7.87 24.30
C PHE A 13 12.74 -6.77 23.53
N TRP A 14 11.76 -6.11 24.13
CA TRP A 14 11.21 -4.87 23.56
C TRP A 14 12.12 -3.72 23.96
N ARG A 15 13.12 -3.45 23.11
CA ARG A 15 13.83 -2.16 23.17
C ARG A 15 12.77 -1.06 23.05
N VAL A 16 12.53 -0.31 24.13
CA VAL A 16 12.04 1.06 24.02
C VAL A 16 13.07 1.76 23.15
N SER A 17 12.75 2.04 21.90
CA SER A 17 13.65 2.83 21.06
C SER A 17 13.85 4.17 21.77
N GLU A 18 15.10 4.54 22.00
CA GLU A 18 15.44 5.88 22.49
C GLU A 18 14.61 6.93 21.74
N PRO A 19 14.10 7.97 22.43
CA PRO A 19 13.33 9.01 21.77
C PRO A 19 14.21 9.63 20.68
N LEU A 20 13.80 9.43 19.43
CA LEU A 20 14.49 9.97 18.27
C LEU A 20 14.41 11.50 18.36
N LEU A 21 15.48 12.13 18.83
CA LEU A 21 15.70 13.57 18.73
C LEU A 21 15.88 13.93 17.25
N HIS A 22 14.77 14.05 16.52
CA HIS A 22 14.79 14.50 15.13
C HIS A 22 14.87 16.02 15.06
N MET A 23 16.07 16.54 14.77
CA MET A 23 16.30 17.95 14.46
C MET A 23 16.04 18.34 13.00
N GLU A 24 15.45 17.46 12.18
CA GLU A 24 14.83 17.83 10.90
C GLU A 24 13.53 17.04 10.69
N LYS A 25 12.54 17.65 10.03
CA LYS A 25 11.25 16.99 9.74
C LYS A 25 11.52 15.80 8.82
N ARG A 26 11.35 14.58 9.35
CA ARG A 26 11.51 13.34 8.58
C ARG A 26 10.66 13.37 7.32
N LYS A 27 11.18 12.79 6.23
CA LYS A 27 10.48 12.63 4.96
C LYS A 27 10.36 11.15 4.60
N MET A 28 9.23 10.79 4.00
CA MET A 28 8.98 9.48 3.41
C MET A 28 8.46 9.65 1.99
N ALA A 29 8.92 8.78 1.10
CA ALA A 29 8.49 8.75 -0.29
C ALA A 29 8.00 7.35 -0.66
N PHE A 30 6.80 7.27 -1.22
CA PHE A 30 6.23 6.01 -1.70
C PHE A 30 6.20 6.02 -3.23
N ILE A 31 6.68 4.95 -3.86
CA ILE A 31 6.57 4.75 -5.30
C ILE A 31 5.60 3.60 -5.53
N CYS A 32 4.42 3.92 -6.04
CA CYS A 32 3.37 2.95 -6.35
C CYS A 32 3.46 2.57 -7.82
N SER A 33 3.92 1.35 -8.11
CA SER A 33 4.07 0.84 -9.48
C SER A 33 2.93 -0.08 -9.92
N LYS A 34 2.20 -0.65 -8.96
CA LYS A 34 1.12 -1.62 -9.19
C LYS A 34 -0.26 -1.03 -8.86
N GLY A 35 -1.25 -1.34 -9.69
CA GLY A 35 -2.64 -0.86 -9.55
C GLY A 35 -3.61 -1.86 -8.93
N ASN A 36 -3.13 -3.00 -8.45
CA ASN A 36 -3.99 -4.00 -7.80
C ASN A 36 -4.49 -3.48 -6.45
N LEU A 37 -5.69 -3.92 -6.05
CA LEU A 37 -6.34 -3.49 -4.82
C LEU A 37 -5.44 -3.74 -3.59
N ASP A 38 -4.84 -4.93 -3.48
CA ASP A 38 -3.94 -5.32 -2.39
C ASP A 38 -2.61 -4.57 -2.36
N MET A 39 -2.18 -4.01 -3.48
CA MET A 39 -0.93 -3.23 -3.58
C MET A 39 -1.15 -1.74 -3.28
N ALA A 40 -2.37 -1.24 -3.47
CA ALA A 40 -2.71 0.15 -3.15
C ALA A 40 -2.74 0.40 -1.63
N TYR A 41 -3.37 -0.49 -0.86
CA TYR A 41 -3.59 -0.31 0.58
C TYR A 41 -2.31 -0.11 1.41
N PRO A 42 -1.22 -0.90 1.23
CA PRO A 42 0.00 -0.71 2.00
C PRO A 42 0.58 0.70 1.89
N ALA A 43 0.64 1.25 0.66
CA ALA A 43 1.17 2.60 0.43
C ALA A 43 0.31 3.66 1.13
N LEU A 44 -1.01 3.57 0.97
CA LEU A 44 -1.95 4.57 1.47
C LEU A 44 -2.06 4.54 3.00
N ILE A 45 -2.16 3.35 3.60
CA ILE A 45 -2.21 3.19 5.06
C ILE A 45 -0.91 3.68 5.71
N MET A 46 0.25 3.31 5.15
CA MET A 46 1.53 3.77 5.68
C MET A 46 1.72 5.28 5.52
N SER A 47 1.18 5.87 4.45
CA SER A 47 1.22 7.32 4.25
C SER A 47 0.43 8.06 5.32
N ILE A 48 -0.78 7.60 5.66
CA ILE A 48 -1.59 8.18 6.74
C ILE A 48 -0.89 8.03 8.09
N ALA A 49 -0.33 6.86 8.38
CA ALA A 49 0.43 6.65 9.62
C ALA A 49 1.65 7.59 9.72
N ALA A 50 2.41 7.73 8.63
CA ALA A 50 3.54 8.65 8.56
C ALA A 50 3.11 10.11 8.76
N LEU A 51 2.04 10.55 8.10
CA LEU A 51 1.49 11.90 8.26
C LEU A 51 1.00 12.15 9.70
N THR A 52 0.43 11.15 10.36
CA THR A 52 0.02 11.21 11.78
C THR A 52 1.22 11.47 12.70
N GLU A 53 2.35 10.83 12.40
CA GLU A 53 3.64 11.04 13.08
C GLU A 53 4.38 12.31 12.60
N LYS A 54 3.69 13.21 11.90
CA LYS A 54 4.21 14.49 11.37
C LYS A 54 5.40 14.32 10.40
N VAL A 55 5.52 13.15 9.78
CA VAL A 55 6.46 12.89 8.69
C VAL A 55 5.91 13.50 7.41
N ASP A 56 6.75 14.18 6.64
CA ASP A 56 6.37 14.69 5.32
C ASP A 56 6.31 13.54 4.30
N VAL A 57 5.24 13.48 3.50
CA VAL A 57 4.96 12.33 2.63
C VAL A 57 4.75 12.75 1.19
N ASN A 58 5.53 12.14 0.30
CA ASN A 58 5.36 12.24 -1.15
C ASN A 58 5.05 10.87 -1.76
N ILE A 59 4.00 10.78 -2.56
CA ILE A 59 3.59 9.52 -3.22
C ILE A 59 3.65 9.71 -4.73
N PHE A 60 4.40 8.85 -5.41
CA PHE A 60 4.57 8.84 -6.86
C PHE A 60 3.91 7.62 -7.47
N PHE A 61 2.92 7.86 -8.34
CA PHE A 61 2.18 6.84 -9.04
C PHE A 61 2.73 6.68 -10.46
N THR A 62 3.23 5.48 -10.77
CA THR A 62 3.84 5.14 -12.05
C THR A 62 3.31 3.79 -12.55
N PHE A 63 3.43 3.52 -13.85
CA PHE A 63 2.83 2.33 -14.50
C PHE A 63 1.36 2.13 -14.06
N TRP A 64 0.98 0.91 -13.71
CA TRP A 64 -0.37 0.56 -13.26
C TRP A 64 -0.75 1.23 -11.94
N GLY A 65 0.22 1.76 -11.17
CA GLY A 65 -0.06 2.58 -10.00
C GLY A 65 -0.89 3.83 -10.31
N LEU A 66 -0.88 4.34 -11.56
CA LEU A 66 -1.79 5.43 -11.96
C LEU A 66 -3.27 5.05 -11.84
N ASP A 67 -3.61 3.77 -11.88
CA ASP A 67 -4.99 3.33 -11.72
C ASP A 67 -5.54 3.68 -10.33
N ILE A 68 -4.67 3.78 -9.31
CA ILE A 68 -5.03 4.17 -7.94
C ILE A 68 -5.55 5.61 -7.90
N ILE A 69 -5.02 6.51 -8.75
CA ILE A 69 -5.39 7.94 -8.76
C ILE A 69 -6.19 8.36 -10.00
N THR A 70 -6.63 7.42 -10.82
CA THR A 70 -7.42 7.72 -12.03
C THR A 70 -8.91 7.50 -11.76
N LYS A 71 -9.76 8.51 -12.04
CA LYS A 71 -11.19 8.50 -11.71
C LYS A 71 -11.96 7.30 -12.28
N ARG A 72 -11.53 6.77 -13.43
CA ARG A 72 -12.20 5.64 -14.10
C ARG A 72 -11.87 4.27 -13.46
N THR A 73 -10.83 4.20 -12.63
CA THR A 73 -10.29 2.94 -12.09
C THR A 73 -10.24 2.92 -10.57
N MET A 74 -9.97 4.05 -9.90
CA MET A 74 -9.65 4.13 -8.47
C MET A 74 -10.69 3.51 -7.53
N ASP A 75 -11.97 3.55 -7.89
CA ASP A 75 -13.07 2.97 -7.09
C ASP A 75 -13.36 1.51 -7.41
N SER A 76 -12.63 0.91 -8.35
CA SER A 76 -12.93 -0.42 -8.89
C SER A 76 -11.71 -1.29 -9.13
N LEU A 77 -10.59 -0.99 -8.45
CA LEU A 77 -9.36 -1.78 -8.48
C LEU A 77 -9.65 -3.26 -8.18
N LYS A 78 -8.88 -4.14 -8.83
CA LYS A 78 -9.09 -5.59 -8.75
C LYS A 78 -8.05 -6.26 -7.88
N PHE A 79 -8.50 -7.28 -7.16
CA PHE A 79 -7.64 -8.26 -6.53
C PHE A 79 -7.57 -9.51 -7.41
N THR A 80 -6.37 -9.86 -7.86
CA THR A 80 -6.16 -11.01 -8.75
C THR A 80 -5.40 -12.10 -8.00
N MET A 81 -5.96 -13.30 -7.97
CA MET A 81 -5.31 -14.46 -7.35
C MET A 81 -4.06 -14.90 -8.14
N GLN A 82 -4.09 -14.72 -9.47
CA GLN A 82 -2.97 -15.05 -10.36
C GLN A 82 -1.72 -14.20 -10.07
N GLY A 83 -1.90 -12.93 -9.69
CA GLY A 83 -0.81 -12.00 -9.38
C GLY A 83 -0.31 -12.09 -7.93
N ASN A 84 -0.97 -12.88 -7.08
CA ASN A 84 -0.64 -12.98 -5.66
C ASN A 84 -0.05 -14.37 -5.34
N THR A 85 1.28 -14.44 -5.33
CA THR A 85 2.03 -15.68 -5.04
C THR A 85 2.05 -16.06 -3.55
N ALA A 86 1.49 -15.21 -2.67
CA ALA A 86 1.41 -15.43 -1.23
C ALA A 86 -0.01 -15.81 -0.78
N LEU A 87 -0.92 -16.08 -1.73
CA LEU A 87 -2.32 -16.32 -1.44
C LEU A 87 -2.51 -17.60 -0.61
N HIS A 88 -2.99 -17.39 0.61
CA HIS A 88 -3.60 -18.39 1.46
C HIS A 88 -5.06 -17.97 1.68
N LEU A 89 -5.96 -18.94 1.85
CA LEU A 89 -7.39 -18.67 1.97
C LEU A 89 -7.82 -18.68 3.44
N PRO A 90 -7.71 -17.57 4.19
CA PRO A 90 -8.10 -17.53 5.60
C PRO A 90 -9.58 -17.87 5.81
N LEU A 91 -10.42 -17.68 4.77
CA LEU A 91 -11.83 -18.09 4.81
C LEU A 91 -12.02 -19.58 5.09
N LEU A 92 -11.13 -20.44 4.58
CA LEU A 92 -11.24 -21.89 4.75
C LEU A 92 -10.99 -22.34 6.19
N GLU A 93 -10.35 -21.50 7.01
CA GLU A 93 -10.18 -21.76 8.44
C GLU A 93 -11.52 -21.84 9.18
N LYS A 94 -12.52 -21.06 8.74
CA LYS A 94 -13.88 -21.13 9.31
C LYS A 94 -14.62 -22.41 8.98
N PHE A 95 -14.27 -23.08 7.87
CA PHE A 95 -14.86 -24.35 7.49
C PHE A 95 -14.15 -25.53 8.16
N ARG A 96 -12.83 -25.46 8.32
CA ARG A 96 -12.06 -26.47 9.03
C ARG A 96 -10.76 -25.90 9.60
N PRO A 97 -10.46 -26.13 10.90
CA PRO A 97 -9.20 -25.74 11.50
C PRO A 97 -8.00 -26.24 10.67
N GLY A 98 -7.04 -25.36 10.40
CA GLY A 98 -5.84 -25.66 9.62
C GLY A 98 -5.97 -25.50 8.09
N TRP A 99 -7.18 -25.34 7.55
CA TRP A 99 -7.36 -25.13 6.11
C TRP A 99 -7.03 -23.71 5.64
N GLY A 100 -7.02 -22.73 6.56
CA GLY A 100 -6.58 -21.36 6.28
C GLY A 100 -5.15 -21.24 5.78
N LYS A 101 -4.30 -22.23 6.11
CA LYS A 101 -2.87 -22.29 5.75
C LYS A 101 -2.61 -22.93 4.39
N ARG A 102 -3.64 -23.45 3.71
CA ARG A 102 -3.46 -24.06 2.39
C ARG A 102 -3.13 -22.97 1.38
N TYR A 103 -1.94 -23.11 0.80
CA TYR A 103 -1.54 -22.37 -0.38
C TYR A 103 -2.54 -22.63 -1.50
N LEU A 104 -3.01 -21.55 -2.13
CA LEU A 104 -3.82 -21.68 -3.31
C LEU A 104 -2.95 -21.44 -4.55
N PRO A 105 -2.79 -22.45 -5.43
CA PRO A 105 -2.01 -22.29 -6.64
C PRO A 105 -2.51 -21.10 -7.48
N PRO A 106 -1.61 -20.25 -8.01
CA PRO A 106 -1.98 -19.09 -8.82
C PRO A 106 -2.90 -19.44 -9.97
N SER A 107 -2.77 -20.65 -10.54
CA SER A 107 -3.61 -21.19 -11.61
C SER A 107 -5.12 -21.15 -11.33
N PHE A 108 -5.55 -21.12 -10.06
CA PHE A 108 -6.96 -20.91 -9.72
C PHE A 108 -7.48 -19.52 -10.16
N GLY A 109 -6.59 -18.55 -10.35
CA GLY A 109 -6.91 -17.23 -10.91
C GLY A 109 -7.35 -17.25 -12.37
N ASN A 110 -7.07 -18.34 -13.11
CA ASN A 110 -7.51 -18.51 -14.51
C ASN A 110 -8.97 -18.95 -14.64
N LEU A 111 -9.63 -19.32 -13.53
CA LEU A 111 -11.04 -19.71 -13.57
C LEU A 111 -11.92 -18.50 -13.91
N PRO A 112 -12.87 -18.63 -14.85
CA PRO A 112 -13.81 -17.56 -15.16
C PRO A 112 -14.53 -17.07 -13.89
N GLY A 113 -14.45 -15.76 -13.62
CA GLY A 113 -15.07 -15.14 -12.45
C GLY A 113 -14.25 -15.16 -11.15
N ALA A 114 -13.11 -15.86 -11.10
CA ALA A 114 -12.28 -15.94 -9.88
C ALA A 114 -11.83 -14.55 -9.38
N THR A 115 -11.34 -13.69 -10.27
CA THR A 115 -10.95 -12.31 -9.95
C THR A 115 -12.11 -11.49 -9.39
N HIS A 116 -13.32 -11.67 -9.91
CA HIS A 116 -14.50 -10.94 -9.41
C HIS A 116 -14.84 -11.38 -7.99
N LEU A 117 -14.89 -12.69 -7.74
CA LEU A 117 -15.14 -13.25 -6.41
C LEU A 117 -14.06 -12.83 -5.41
N ALA A 118 -12.79 -12.89 -5.82
CA ALA A 118 -11.67 -12.51 -4.97
C ALA A 118 -11.68 -11.02 -4.63
N THR A 119 -11.98 -10.16 -5.61
CA THR A 119 -12.15 -8.70 -5.39
C THR A 119 -13.32 -8.41 -4.46
N TRP A 120 -14.48 -9.04 -4.69
CA TRP A 120 -15.64 -8.89 -3.83
C TRP A 120 -15.34 -9.31 -2.39
N TYR A 121 -14.68 -10.46 -2.21
CA TYR A 121 -14.31 -10.98 -0.90
C TYR A 121 -13.34 -10.03 -0.18
N MET A 122 -12.33 -9.53 -0.90
CA MET A 122 -11.37 -8.58 -0.34
C MET A 122 -12.07 -7.28 0.10
N ASN A 123 -12.95 -6.72 -0.73
CA ASN A 123 -13.74 -5.53 -0.37
C ASN A 123 -14.61 -5.78 0.87
N LYS A 124 -15.28 -6.94 0.96
CA LYS A 124 -16.07 -7.31 2.15
C LYS A 124 -15.21 -7.44 3.41
N MET A 125 -13.98 -7.93 3.28
CA MET A 125 -13.04 -8.01 4.38
C MET A 125 -12.58 -6.62 4.83
N LEU A 126 -12.28 -5.73 3.89
CA LEU A 126 -11.90 -4.34 4.19
C LEU A 126 -13.03 -3.60 4.91
N GLU A 127 -14.24 -3.66 4.36
CA GLU A 127 -15.47 -3.09 4.97
C GLU A 127 -15.68 -3.62 6.40
N LYS A 128 -15.58 -4.95 6.60
CA LYS A 128 -15.78 -5.57 7.91
C LYS A 128 -14.78 -5.09 8.97
N ASN A 129 -13.55 -4.78 8.55
CA ASN A 129 -12.50 -4.30 9.46
C ASN A 129 -12.49 -2.77 9.58
N GLY A 130 -13.48 -2.07 9.03
CA GLY A 130 -13.56 -0.61 9.07
C GLY A 130 -12.45 0.09 8.27
N ILE A 131 -11.86 -0.60 7.29
CA ILE A 131 -10.83 -0.03 6.44
C ILE A 131 -11.52 0.73 5.30
N PRO A 132 -11.26 2.04 5.16
CA PRO A 132 -11.94 2.87 4.17
C PRO A 132 -11.53 2.50 2.73
N PRO A 133 -12.35 2.86 1.72
CA PRO A 133 -12.00 2.64 0.32
C PRO A 133 -10.81 3.51 -0.11
N VAL A 134 -10.20 3.15 -1.24
CA VAL A 134 -9.01 3.82 -1.81
C VAL A 134 -9.20 5.32 -1.97
N ARG A 135 -10.37 5.77 -2.47
CA ARG A 135 -10.69 7.18 -2.64
C ARG A 135 -10.60 7.95 -1.32
N ASP A 136 -11.25 7.44 -0.28
CA ASP A 136 -11.30 8.08 1.04
C ASP A 136 -9.90 8.14 1.66
N LEU A 137 -9.07 7.12 1.45
CA LEU A 137 -7.67 7.14 1.86
C LEU A 137 -6.87 8.24 1.14
N LEU A 138 -7.07 8.42 -0.17
CA LEU A 138 -6.43 9.49 -0.94
C LEU A 138 -6.88 10.88 -0.47
N GLU A 139 -8.17 11.04 -0.17
CA GLU A 139 -8.73 12.27 0.39
C GLU A 139 -8.08 12.60 1.75
N GLN A 140 -8.02 11.63 2.66
CA GLN A 140 -7.37 11.78 3.98
C GLN A 140 -5.89 12.17 3.85
N ILE A 141 -5.14 11.52 2.95
CA ILE A 141 -3.72 11.84 2.73
C ILE A 141 -3.55 13.30 2.32
N VAL A 142 -4.38 13.80 1.41
CA VAL A 142 -4.32 15.18 0.93
C VAL A 142 -4.72 16.17 2.03
N GLU A 143 -5.77 15.86 2.79
CA GLU A 143 -6.21 16.69 3.93
C GLU A 143 -5.14 16.81 5.03
N MET A 144 -4.37 15.73 5.25
CA MET A 144 -3.25 15.70 6.19
C MET A 144 -1.97 16.36 5.63
N GLY A 145 -1.99 16.85 4.39
CA GLY A 145 -0.87 17.55 3.76
C GLY A 145 0.10 16.67 2.98
N GLY A 146 -0.26 15.41 2.70
CA GLY A 146 0.51 14.54 1.82
C GLY A 146 0.40 14.95 0.34
N HIS A 147 1.46 14.69 -0.43
CA HIS A 147 1.52 15.08 -1.84
C HIS A 147 1.43 13.88 -2.79
N LEU A 148 0.46 13.93 -3.71
CA LEU A 148 0.21 12.88 -4.69
C LEU A 148 0.73 13.31 -6.08
N TRP A 149 1.57 12.49 -6.72
CA TRP A 149 2.24 12.83 -7.98
C TRP A 149 2.02 11.75 -9.05
N GLY A 150 1.61 12.15 -10.25
CA GLY A 150 1.55 11.26 -11.41
C GLY A 150 2.85 11.25 -12.22
N CYS A 151 3.31 10.08 -12.65
CA CYS A 151 4.46 9.94 -13.54
C CYS A 151 4.13 10.43 -14.96
N LYS A 152 4.81 11.48 -15.43
CA LYS A 152 4.60 12.07 -16.77
C LYS A 152 4.70 11.04 -17.89
N MET A 153 5.74 10.20 -17.86
CA MET A 153 5.97 9.18 -18.89
C MET A 153 4.82 8.18 -18.96
N THR A 154 4.33 7.72 -17.81
CA THR A 154 3.21 6.78 -17.76
C THR A 154 1.90 7.44 -18.19
N VAL A 155 1.67 8.70 -17.79
CA VAL A 155 0.50 9.47 -18.25
C VAL A 155 0.47 9.54 -19.77
N ASP A 156 1.61 9.83 -20.39
CA ASP A 156 1.72 9.92 -21.84
C ASP A 156 1.51 8.54 -22.50
N LEU A 157 2.14 7.49 -21.96
CA LEU A 157 2.02 6.13 -22.48
C LEU A 157 0.58 5.58 -22.41
N MET A 158 -0.15 5.93 -21.35
CA MET A 158 -1.53 5.47 -21.13
C MET A 158 -2.59 6.45 -21.65
N GLU A 159 -2.17 7.50 -22.36
CA GLU A 159 -3.02 8.55 -22.94
C GLU A 159 -3.96 9.21 -21.92
N LEU A 160 -3.44 9.43 -20.71
CA LEU A 160 -4.16 10.07 -19.62
C LEU A 160 -3.98 11.59 -19.62
N ARG A 161 -4.86 12.30 -18.91
CA ARG A 161 -4.81 13.75 -18.70
C ARG A 161 -5.06 14.08 -17.23
N GLN A 162 -4.55 15.20 -16.75
CA GLN A 162 -4.69 15.62 -15.34
C GLN A 162 -6.15 15.71 -14.90
N ASN A 163 -7.07 16.15 -15.76
CA ASN A 163 -8.50 16.23 -15.44
C ASN A 163 -9.16 14.85 -15.22
N MET A 164 -8.57 13.77 -15.72
CA MET A 164 -9.02 12.39 -15.50
C MET A 164 -8.56 11.81 -14.15
N MET A 165 -7.64 12.49 -13.48
CA MET A 165 -7.10 12.07 -12.19
C MET A 165 -7.95 12.57 -11.04
N PHE A 166 -7.77 11.92 -9.88
CA PHE A 166 -8.27 12.37 -8.60
C PHE A 166 -7.89 13.84 -8.35
N LYS A 167 -8.84 14.63 -7.84
CA LYS A 167 -8.69 16.09 -7.73
C LYS A 167 -7.54 16.50 -6.80
N GLY A 168 -7.20 15.65 -5.84
CA GLY A 168 -6.10 15.86 -4.90
C GLY A 168 -4.70 15.55 -5.46
N VAL A 169 -4.56 15.21 -6.75
CA VAL A 169 -3.24 15.04 -7.38
C VAL A 169 -2.54 16.40 -7.51
N SER A 170 -1.41 16.54 -6.80
CA SER A 170 -0.59 17.75 -6.75
C SER A 170 -0.01 18.13 -8.12
N GLY A 171 0.26 17.15 -8.97
CA GLY A 171 0.73 17.39 -10.33
C GLY A 171 1.24 16.15 -11.03
N ILE A 172 1.59 16.33 -12.31
CA ILE A 172 2.23 15.32 -13.15
C ILE A 172 3.67 15.74 -13.35
N ILE A 173 4.61 14.89 -12.92
CA ILE A 173 6.04 15.22 -12.85
C ILE A 173 6.90 14.12 -13.47
N THR A 174 8.14 14.45 -13.80
CA THR A 174 9.11 13.47 -14.31
C THR A 174 9.78 12.70 -13.16
N ALA A 175 10.43 11.58 -13.47
CA ALA A 175 11.21 10.85 -12.47
C ALA A 175 12.34 11.72 -11.85
N PRO A 176 13.13 12.51 -12.61
CA PRO A 176 14.09 13.46 -12.02
C PRO A 176 13.47 14.48 -11.07
N ASP A 177 12.27 15.00 -11.37
CA ASP A 177 11.58 15.92 -10.46
C ASP A 177 11.18 15.22 -9.16
N PHE A 178 10.75 13.96 -9.25
CA PHE A 178 10.42 13.18 -8.06
C PHE A 178 11.66 12.89 -7.22
N ILE A 179 12.82 12.57 -7.83
CA ILE A 179 14.08 12.39 -7.11
C ILE A 179 14.43 13.62 -6.26
N LYS A 180 14.27 14.82 -6.81
CA LYS A 180 14.48 16.08 -6.06
C LYS A 180 13.47 16.25 -4.93
N LYS A 181 12.22 15.86 -5.15
CA LYS A 181 11.17 15.93 -4.10
C LYS A 181 11.38 14.91 -2.99
N SER A 182 12.00 13.77 -3.28
CA SER A 182 12.33 12.73 -2.32
C SER A 182 13.72 12.88 -1.70
N GLU A 183 14.37 14.04 -1.84
CA GLU A 183 15.66 14.31 -1.22
C GLU A 183 15.56 14.14 0.32
N ASP A 184 16.47 13.35 0.87
CA ASP A 184 16.54 12.91 2.28
C ASP A 184 15.32 12.10 2.77
N ALA A 185 14.48 11.62 1.84
CA ALA A 185 13.35 10.78 2.20
C ALA A 185 13.74 9.30 2.29
N GLN A 186 13.11 8.59 3.22
CA GLN A 186 13.08 7.13 3.15
C GLN A 186 12.15 6.71 1.99
N ILE A 187 12.72 6.10 0.95
CA ILE A 187 11.99 5.69 -0.25
C ILE A 187 11.52 4.23 -0.11
N ILE A 188 10.22 4.01 -0.32
CA ILE A 188 9.57 2.70 -0.30
C ILE A 188 8.94 2.45 -1.67
N PHE A 189 9.35 1.37 -2.34
CA PHE A 189 8.83 0.97 -3.65
C PHE A 189 7.83 -0.18 -3.51
N ILE A 190 6.66 -0.03 -4.12
CA ILE A 190 5.50 -0.92 -3.97
C ILE A 190 5.04 -1.43 -5.34
#